data_AF-A0A927TCP0-F1
#
_entry.id   AF-A0A927TCP0-F1
#
_cell.length_a   1.000
_cell.length_b   1.000
_cell.length_c   1.000
_cell.angle_alpha   90.00
_cell.angle_beta   90.00
_cell.angle_gamma   90.00
#
_symmetry.space_group_name_H-M   'P 1'
#
loop_
_entity.id
_entity.type
_entity.pdbx_description
1 polymer ?
#
loop_
_entity_poly.entity_id
_entity_poly.type
_entity_poly.pdbx_seq_one_letter_code
_entity_poly.pdbx_strand_id
1 'polypeptide(L)'
;MQYCPKCKIKIRGQKSCCPLCQSKITQEEATSFDVPAFPPKKPRKVSRVSFFKLITFILVTAEIFFISFHYLSHRQFPWVPIVMWSLVIGWLDILITMYLRNNILKVITVEVYIAILIDYFIDKKYGFYGWSLSWMIPASFLGLCLITFLIALITKLHPIEYISYLFLNLVLSLGQLYFIWKGITRHTLLPVISIAVLLVINAGVLIFQSRALKSSLHRRLNF
;
A
#
# COMPACT_ATOMS: atom_id res chain seq x y z
N MET A 1 40.47 -28.68 -3.68
CA MET A 1 40.57 -28.65 -5.18
C MET A 1 40.44 -30.07 -5.68
N GLN A 2 39.86 -30.32 -6.85
CA GLN A 2 39.70 -31.69 -7.37
C GLN A 2 40.88 -32.06 -8.29
N TYR A 3 41.42 -33.27 -8.19
CA TYR A 3 42.54 -33.71 -9.04
C TYR A 3 42.13 -34.88 -9.94
N CYS A 4 42.54 -34.82 -11.21
CA CYS A 4 42.34 -35.90 -12.15
C CYS A 4 43.67 -36.66 -12.34
N PRO A 5 43.78 -37.92 -11.90
CA PRO A 5 45.02 -38.69 -12.03
C PRO A 5 45.37 -39.01 -13.50
N LYS A 6 44.36 -39.11 -14.38
CA LYS A 6 44.55 -39.46 -15.80
C LYS A 6 45.07 -38.28 -16.64
N CYS A 7 44.55 -37.08 -16.40
CA CYS A 7 45.00 -35.87 -17.10
C CYS A 7 46.08 -35.09 -16.34
N LYS A 8 46.37 -35.46 -15.09
CA LYS A 8 47.30 -34.78 -14.18
C LYS A 8 47.03 -33.28 -14.02
N ILE A 9 45.76 -32.89 -14.06
CA ILE A 9 45.34 -31.48 -13.90
C ILE A 9 44.56 -31.25 -12.61
N LYS A 10 44.69 -30.04 -12.06
CA LYS A 10 43.88 -29.55 -10.92
C LYS A 10 42.64 -28.82 -11.45
N ILE A 11 41.48 -29.29 -11.04
CA ILE A 11 40.16 -28.76 -11.44
C ILE A 11 39.64 -27.83 -10.33
N ARG A 12 39.21 -26.64 -10.73
CA ARG A 12 38.57 -25.64 -9.85
C ARG A 12 37.05 -25.87 -9.79
N GLY A 13 36.47 -25.70 -8.60
CA GLY A 13 35.05 -25.93 -8.32
C GLY A 13 34.71 -27.39 -7.99
N GLN A 14 33.43 -27.66 -7.69
CA GLN A 14 32.91 -29.01 -7.51
C GLN A 14 32.34 -29.52 -8.84
N LYS A 15 33.03 -30.44 -9.51
CA LYS A 15 32.53 -31.16 -10.69
C LYS A 15 32.46 -32.65 -10.37
N SER A 16 31.56 -33.39 -11.01
CA SER A 16 31.40 -34.83 -10.78
C SER A 16 32.40 -35.69 -11.56
N CYS A 17 32.83 -35.22 -12.74
CA CYS A 17 33.79 -35.88 -13.62
C CYS A 17 34.77 -34.87 -14.24
N CYS A 18 35.93 -35.34 -14.70
CA CYS A 18 36.88 -34.50 -15.43
C CYS A 18 36.30 -34.07 -16.79
N PRO A 19 36.24 -32.77 -17.14
CA PRO A 19 35.65 -32.32 -18.41
C PRO A 19 36.46 -32.72 -19.66
N LEU A 20 37.74 -33.07 -19.49
CA LEU A 20 38.62 -33.44 -20.61
C LEU A 20 38.56 -34.94 -20.95
N CYS A 21 38.56 -35.79 -19.93
CA CYS A 21 38.65 -37.24 -20.13
C CYS A 21 37.50 -38.03 -19.51
N GLN A 22 36.53 -37.35 -18.90
CA GLN A 22 35.33 -37.89 -18.25
C GLN A 22 35.58 -38.92 -17.14
N SER A 23 36.84 -39.10 -16.72
CA SER A 23 37.18 -40.02 -15.64
C SER A 23 36.74 -39.51 -14.26
N LYS A 24 36.51 -40.45 -13.33
CA LYS A 24 36.28 -40.15 -11.91
C LYS A 24 37.51 -39.45 -11.33
N ILE A 25 37.24 -38.38 -10.60
CA ILE A 25 38.23 -37.53 -9.94
C ILE A 25 38.39 -37.96 -8.49
N THR A 26 39.60 -37.81 -7.96
CA THR A 26 39.91 -38.11 -6.57
C THR A 26 39.86 -36.82 -5.77
N GLN A 27 39.09 -36.80 -4.66
CA GLN A 27 39.09 -35.69 -3.72
C GLN A 27 40.27 -35.86 -2.76
N GLU A 28 41.25 -34.96 -2.84
CA GLU A 28 42.17 -34.76 -1.73
C GLU A 28 41.47 -33.88 -0.68
N GLU A 29 41.44 -34.38 0.56
CA GLU A 29 40.91 -33.69 1.73
C GLU A 29 41.64 -32.36 1.95
N ALA A 30 40.99 -31.25 1.61
CA ALA A 30 41.38 -29.93 2.07
C ALA A 30 40.17 -29.00 2.06
N THR A 31 39.70 -28.67 3.27
CA THR A 31 39.02 -27.45 3.72
C THR A 31 37.99 -26.83 2.75
N SER A 32 36.74 -26.93 3.17
CA SER A 32 35.58 -26.17 2.69
C SER A 32 35.90 -24.68 2.52
N PHE A 33 36.12 -24.24 1.29
CA PHE A 33 35.90 -22.86 0.88
C PHE A 33 34.92 -22.91 -0.28
N ASP A 34 33.65 -22.75 0.05
CA ASP A 34 32.53 -22.55 -0.88
C ASP A 34 32.66 -21.19 -1.56
N VAL A 35 33.65 -21.05 -2.45
CA VAL A 35 33.72 -19.89 -3.34
C VAL A 35 33.16 -20.32 -4.69
N PRO A 36 31.94 -19.88 -5.06
CA PRO A 36 31.41 -20.16 -6.38
C PRO A 36 32.35 -19.58 -7.45
N ALA A 37 32.68 -20.39 -8.46
CA ALA A 37 33.63 -20.06 -9.53
C ALA A 37 33.18 -18.90 -10.44
N PHE A 38 31.97 -18.40 -10.26
CA PHE A 38 31.45 -17.21 -10.90
C PHE A 38 30.80 -16.31 -9.84
N PRO A 39 31.08 -14.99 -9.83
CA PRO A 39 30.27 -14.07 -9.03
C PRO A 39 28.83 -14.21 -9.53
N PRO A 40 27.83 -14.44 -8.65
CA PRO A 40 26.44 -14.45 -9.08
C PRO A 40 26.15 -13.11 -9.72
N LYS A 41 25.65 -13.12 -10.97
CA LYS A 41 25.13 -11.91 -11.62
C LYS A 41 24.08 -11.33 -10.68
N LYS A 42 24.44 -10.28 -9.93
CA LYS A 42 23.47 -9.55 -9.10
C LYS A 42 22.36 -9.14 -10.07
N PRO A 43 21.10 -9.55 -9.86
CA PRO A 43 20.01 -9.07 -10.71
C PRO A 43 20.09 -7.55 -10.72
N ARG A 44 20.01 -6.93 -11.91
CA ARG A 44 19.91 -5.48 -12.04
C ARG A 44 18.68 -5.03 -11.25
N LYS A 45 18.88 -4.69 -9.97
CA LYS A 45 17.89 -3.99 -9.19
C LYS A 45 17.82 -2.61 -9.83
N VAL A 46 16.88 -2.41 -10.77
CA VAL A 46 16.47 -1.07 -11.14
C VAL A 46 16.21 -0.37 -9.81
N SER A 47 17.04 0.63 -9.51
CA SER A 47 16.89 1.36 -8.26
C SER A 47 15.46 1.88 -8.26
N ARG A 48 14.69 1.55 -7.21
CA ARG A 48 13.29 2.01 -7.08
C ARG A 48 13.17 3.53 -7.23
N VAL A 49 14.24 4.25 -6.87
CA VAL A 49 14.40 5.69 -7.10
C VAL A 49 14.43 6.05 -8.59
N SER A 50 15.08 5.26 -9.42
CA SER A 50 15.11 5.44 -10.88
C SER A 50 13.75 5.22 -11.53
N PHE A 51 12.97 4.26 -11.01
CA PHE A 51 11.61 4.00 -11.50
C PHE A 51 10.66 5.15 -11.14
N PHE A 52 10.70 5.64 -9.91
CA PHE A 52 9.90 6.80 -9.49
C PHE A 52 10.24 8.07 -10.28
N LYS A 53 11.53 8.32 -10.53
CA LYS A 53 11.98 9.44 -11.37
C LYS A 53 11.41 9.34 -12.79
N LEU A 54 11.40 8.13 -13.36
CA LEU A 54 10.84 7.89 -14.69
C LEU A 54 9.32 8.14 -14.73
N ILE A 55 8.56 7.59 -13.78
CA ILE A 55 7.11 7.83 -13.71
C ILE A 55 6.80 9.31 -13.53
N THR A 56 7.49 9.98 -12.60
CA THR A 56 7.30 11.42 -12.37
C THR A 56 7.61 12.21 -13.64
N PHE A 57 8.69 11.87 -14.35
CA PHE A 57 9.01 12.51 -15.62
C PHE A 57 7.93 12.32 -16.68
N ILE A 58 7.37 11.12 -16.80
CA ILE A 58 6.27 10.81 -17.73
C ILE A 58 5.02 11.63 -17.37
N LEU A 59 4.64 11.67 -16.08
CA LEU A 59 3.45 12.41 -15.63
C LEU A 59 3.60 13.92 -15.83
N VAL A 60 4.77 14.48 -15.50
CA VAL A 60 5.06 15.91 -15.75
C VAL A 60 5.05 16.23 -17.25
N THR A 61 5.61 15.35 -18.08
CA THR A 61 5.59 15.54 -19.54
C THR A 61 4.17 15.48 -20.09
N ALA A 62 3.35 14.54 -19.61
CA ALA A 62 1.94 14.44 -19.98
C ALA A 62 1.16 15.69 -19.55
N GLU A 63 1.41 16.21 -18.35
CA GLU A 63 0.78 17.44 -17.85
C GLU A 63 1.12 18.64 -18.75
N ILE A 64 2.40 18.84 -19.09
CA ILE A 64 2.84 19.91 -20.00
C ILE A 64 2.19 19.77 -21.39
N PHE A 65 2.07 18.53 -21.89
CA PHE A 65 1.39 18.25 -23.15
C PHE A 65 -0.09 18.64 -23.09
N PHE A 66 -0.82 18.24 -22.04
CA PHE A 66 -2.24 18.59 -21.89
C PHE A 66 -2.46 20.09 -21.69
N ILE A 67 -1.58 20.78 -20.95
CA ILE A 67 -1.61 22.26 -20.82
C ILE A 67 -1.47 22.91 -22.20
N SER A 68 -0.47 22.48 -22.97
CA SER A 68 -0.20 23.02 -24.31
C SER A 68 -1.38 22.74 -25.26
N PHE A 69 -1.90 21.51 -25.23
CA PHE A 69 -3.07 21.11 -26.01
C PHE A 69 -4.33 21.92 -25.65
N HIS A 70 -4.58 22.14 -24.36
CA HIS A 70 -5.71 22.94 -23.88
C HIS A 70 -5.63 24.40 -24.35
N TYR A 71 -4.41 24.96 -24.32
CA TYR A 71 -4.16 26.32 -24.79
C TYR A 71 -4.35 26.44 -26.31
N LEU A 72 -3.73 25.55 -27.09
CA LEU A 72 -3.81 25.56 -28.56
C LEU A 72 -5.23 25.28 -29.08
N SER A 73 -5.99 24.46 -28.37
CA SER A 73 -7.38 24.14 -28.72
C SER A 73 -8.37 25.22 -28.27
N HIS A 74 -7.90 26.41 -27.88
CA HIS A 74 -8.72 27.53 -27.39
C HIS A 74 -9.75 27.12 -26.33
N ARG A 75 -9.38 26.17 -25.45
CA ARG A 75 -10.24 25.63 -24.39
C ARG A 75 -11.57 25.01 -24.87
N GLN A 76 -11.65 24.57 -26.12
CA GLN A 76 -12.86 23.93 -26.65
C GLN A 76 -13.23 22.61 -25.93
N PHE A 77 -12.25 21.96 -25.30
CA PHE A 77 -12.44 20.66 -24.66
C PHE A 77 -12.50 20.76 -23.13
N PRO A 78 -13.69 20.64 -22.51
CA PRO A 78 -13.87 20.76 -21.05
C PRO A 78 -13.35 19.55 -20.26
N TRP A 79 -13.08 18.43 -20.92
CA TRP A 79 -12.53 17.22 -20.28
C TRP A 79 -11.03 17.33 -20.00
N VAL A 80 -10.30 18.22 -20.68
CA VAL A 80 -8.84 18.33 -20.53
C VAL A 80 -8.42 18.74 -19.11
N PRO A 81 -9.05 19.75 -18.47
CA PRO A 81 -8.77 20.07 -17.06
C PRO A 81 -9.03 18.90 -16.11
N ILE A 82 -10.03 18.06 -16.37
CA ILE A 82 -10.34 16.89 -15.52
C ILE A 82 -9.19 15.87 -15.60
N VAL A 83 -8.65 15.64 -16.81
CA VAL A 83 -7.49 14.76 -17.01
C VAL A 83 -6.26 15.31 -16.31
N MET A 84 -6.01 16.62 -16.41
CA MET A 84 -4.89 17.28 -15.72
C MET A 84 -4.97 17.11 -14.19
N TRP A 85 -6.12 17.40 -13.59
CA TRP A 85 -6.34 17.18 -12.15
C TRP A 85 -6.12 15.71 -11.76
N SER A 86 -6.55 14.77 -12.60
CA SER A 86 -6.36 13.33 -12.36
C SER A 86 -4.88 12.93 -12.38
N LEU A 87 -4.06 13.51 -13.27
CA LEU A 87 -2.61 13.26 -13.30
C LEU A 87 -1.92 13.75 -12.03
N VAL A 88 -2.28 14.94 -11.55
CA VAL A 88 -1.75 15.49 -10.30
C VAL A 88 -2.14 14.64 -9.10
N ILE A 89 -3.42 14.27 -8.99
CA ILE A 89 -3.92 13.41 -7.91
C ILE A 89 -3.21 12.04 -7.95
N GLY A 90 -3.08 11.43 -9.13
CA GLY A 90 -2.38 10.15 -9.28
C GLY A 90 -0.90 10.23 -8.91
N TRP A 91 -0.23 11.35 -9.19
CA TRP A 91 1.15 11.55 -8.75
C TRP A 91 1.27 11.67 -7.22
N LEU A 92 0.34 12.40 -6.59
CA LEU A 92 0.28 12.52 -5.12
C LEU A 92 0.02 11.16 -4.46
N ASP A 93 -0.86 10.35 -5.04
CA ASP A 93 -1.16 8.99 -4.57
C ASP A 93 0.09 8.11 -4.55
N ILE A 94 0.85 8.12 -5.65
CA ILE A 94 2.14 7.40 -5.74
C ILE A 94 3.13 7.89 -4.67
N LEU A 95 3.20 9.20 -4.43
CA LEU A 95 4.06 9.77 -3.38
C LEU A 95 3.67 9.28 -1.99
N ILE A 96 2.37 9.31 -1.66
CA ILE A 96 1.82 8.88 -0.38
C ILE A 96 2.13 7.39 -0.17
N THR A 97 1.79 6.55 -1.14
CA THR A 97 2.10 5.12 -1.13
C THR A 97 3.61 4.88 -0.92
N MET A 98 4.48 5.64 -1.57
CA MET A 98 5.93 5.49 -1.40
C MET A 98 6.44 5.92 -0.01
N TYR A 99 5.88 6.99 0.56
CA TYR A 99 6.26 7.48 1.88
C TYR A 99 5.78 6.54 3.00
N LEU A 100 4.57 6.01 2.88
CA LEU A 100 3.92 5.15 3.88
C LEU A 100 4.14 3.64 3.65
N ARG A 101 4.96 3.27 2.66
CA ARG A 101 5.16 1.90 2.12
C ARG A 101 5.41 0.78 3.12
N ASN A 102 5.84 1.10 4.35
CA ASN A 102 6.19 0.09 5.35
C ASN A 102 4.95 -0.56 5.98
N ASN A 103 3.78 0.07 5.90
CA ASN A 103 2.55 -0.47 6.46
C ASN A 103 1.37 -0.25 5.50
N ILE A 104 0.93 -1.35 4.86
CA ILE A 104 -0.15 -1.35 3.86
C ILE A 104 -1.46 -0.81 4.45
N LEU A 105 -1.80 -1.18 5.69
CA LEU A 105 -2.99 -0.66 6.37
C LEU A 105 -2.90 0.86 6.55
N LYS A 106 -1.72 1.37 6.87
CA LYS A 106 -1.50 2.81 7.05
C LYS A 106 -1.66 3.57 5.74
N VAL A 107 -1.14 3.02 4.63
CA VAL A 107 -1.29 3.61 3.28
C VAL A 107 -2.77 3.75 2.94
N ILE A 108 -3.51 2.64 2.95
CA ILE A 108 -4.93 2.60 2.56
C ILE A 108 -5.77 3.50 3.47
N THR A 109 -5.52 3.47 4.78
CA THR A 109 -6.27 4.32 5.73
C THR A 109 -6.06 5.80 5.43
N VAL A 110 -4.82 6.22 5.20
CA VAL A 110 -4.48 7.62 4.91
C VAL A 110 -5.09 8.05 3.57
N GLU A 111 -4.99 7.21 2.53
CA GLU A 111 -5.57 7.49 1.21
C GLU A 111 -7.09 7.66 1.27
N VAL A 112 -7.81 6.77 1.97
CA VAL A 112 -9.27 6.88 2.13
C VAL A 112 -9.65 8.15 2.89
N TYR A 113 -8.91 8.55 3.93
CA TYR A 113 -9.21 9.79 4.66
C TYR A 113 -8.92 11.03 3.83
N ILE A 114 -7.87 11.03 3.02
CA ILE A 114 -7.60 12.12 2.07
C ILE A 114 -8.72 12.19 1.03
N ALA A 115 -9.17 11.05 0.49
CA ALA A 115 -10.28 10.99 -0.45
C ALA A 115 -11.57 11.57 0.16
N ILE A 116 -11.92 11.18 1.39
CA ILE A 116 -13.07 11.72 2.13
C ILE A 116 -13.01 13.25 2.24
N LEU A 117 -11.84 13.80 2.55
CA LEU A 117 -11.66 15.26 2.63
C LEU A 117 -11.84 15.92 1.26
N ILE A 118 -11.23 15.35 0.21
CA ILE A 118 -11.35 15.85 -1.16
C ILE A 118 -12.82 15.83 -1.61
N ASP A 119 -13.54 14.74 -1.39
CA ASP A 119 -14.97 14.61 -1.74
C ASP A 119 -15.82 15.67 -1.06
N TYR A 120 -15.59 15.91 0.23
CA TYR A 120 -16.26 16.98 0.97
C TYR A 120 -15.95 18.37 0.40
N PHE A 121 -14.69 18.66 0.08
CA PHE A 121 -14.28 19.94 -0.50
C PHE A 121 -14.86 20.16 -1.89
N ILE A 122 -14.92 19.11 -2.72
CA ILE A 122 -15.53 19.14 -4.05
C ILE A 122 -17.02 19.43 -3.91
N ASP A 123 -17.74 18.66 -3.07
CA ASP A 123 -19.17 18.89 -2.85
C ASP A 123 -19.42 20.34 -2.41
N LYS A 124 -18.64 20.86 -1.46
CA LYS A 124 -18.74 22.25 -1.00
C LYS A 124 -18.47 23.27 -2.11
N LYS A 125 -17.49 23.02 -3.00
CA LYS A 125 -17.14 23.95 -4.09
C LYS A 125 -18.19 23.99 -5.20
N TYR A 126 -18.84 22.87 -5.49
CA TYR A 126 -19.79 22.75 -6.60
C TYR A 126 -21.25 22.97 -6.20
N GLY A 127 -21.52 23.63 -5.06
CA GLY A 127 -22.88 24.02 -4.65
C GLY A 127 -23.52 23.15 -3.57
N PHE A 128 -22.74 22.24 -2.98
CA PHE A 128 -23.08 21.44 -1.80
C PHE A 128 -24.41 20.70 -1.94
N TYR A 129 -24.48 19.86 -2.97
CA TYR A 129 -25.64 19.00 -3.25
C TYR A 129 -25.83 17.91 -2.18
N GLY A 130 -24.87 17.74 -1.26
CA GLY A 130 -24.94 16.84 -0.12
C GLY A 130 -24.64 15.40 -0.47
N TRP A 131 -24.04 15.16 -1.65
CA TRP A 131 -23.73 13.83 -2.16
C TRP A 131 -22.59 13.20 -1.36
N SER A 132 -21.59 13.99 -0.97
CA SER A 132 -20.44 13.52 -0.18
C SER A 132 -20.90 12.95 1.16
N LEU A 133 -21.73 13.70 1.88
CA LEU A 133 -22.24 13.36 3.20
C LEU A 133 -23.29 12.24 3.16
N SER A 134 -24.08 12.16 2.08
CA SER A 134 -25.18 11.19 1.99
C SER A 134 -24.73 9.78 1.60
N TRP A 135 -23.71 9.65 0.74
CA TRP A 135 -23.29 8.32 0.27
C TRP A 135 -21.79 8.08 0.24
N MET A 136 -20.99 9.03 -0.23
CA MET A 136 -19.55 8.79 -0.44
C MET A 136 -18.81 8.57 0.89
N ILE A 137 -18.97 9.48 1.86
CA ILE A 137 -18.30 9.39 3.16
C ILE A 137 -18.76 8.15 3.96
N PRO A 138 -20.07 7.84 4.08
CA PRO A 138 -20.53 6.60 4.69
C PRO A 138 -20.00 5.32 4.03
N ALA A 139 -19.97 5.29 2.69
CA ALA A 139 -19.47 4.16 1.93
C ALA A 139 -17.96 3.98 2.13
N SER A 140 -17.19 5.07 2.17
CA SER A 140 -15.74 5.04 2.41
C SER A 140 -15.40 4.46 3.78
N PHE A 141 -16.13 4.80 4.85
CA PHE A 141 -15.88 4.20 6.16
C PHE A 141 -16.24 2.71 6.22
N LEU A 142 -17.33 2.29 5.57
CA LEU A 142 -17.71 0.88 5.44
C LEU A 142 -16.67 0.10 4.64
N GLY A 143 -16.24 0.65 3.51
CA GLY A 143 -15.20 0.08 2.64
C GLY A 143 -13.87 -0.06 3.38
N LEU A 144 -13.45 0.97 4.10
CA LEU A 144 -12.22 0.93 4.91
C LEU A 144 -12.30 -0.13 6.01
N CYS A 145 -13.46 -0.28 6.67
CA CYS A 145 -13.67 -1.34 7.65
C CYS A 145 -13.54 -2.73 7.02
N LEU A 146 -14.20 -2.95 5.88
CA LEU A 146 -14.15 -4.21 5.15
C LEU A 146 -12.72 -4.54 4.70
N ILE A 147 -12.03 -3.60 4.07
CA ILE A 147 -10.66 -3.76 3.59
C ILE A 147 -9.71 -4.05 4.76
N THR A 148 -9.84 -3.32 5.87
CA THR A 148 -9.03 -3.56 7.08
C THR A 148 -9.23 -4.98 7.60
N PHE A 149 -10.48 -5.46 7.63
CA PHE A 149 -10.80 -6.82 8.07
C PHE A 149 -10.24 -7.88 7.10
N LEU A 150 -10.39 -7.67 5.78
CA LEU A 150 -9.85 -8.57 4.77
C LEU A 150 -8.32 -8.66 4.85
N ILE A 151 -7.63 -7.54 5.00
CA ILE A 151 -6.17 -7.51 5.15
C ILE A 151 -5.76 -8.21 6.45
N ALA A 152 -6.47 -7.96 7.55
CA ALA A 152 -6.21 -8.66 8.81
C ALA A 152 -6.35 -10.19 8.66
N LEU A 153 -7.35 -10.66 7.91
CA LEU A 153 -7.57 -12.08 7.66
C LEU A 153 -6.50 -12.70 6.74
N ILE A 154 -6.17 -12.04 5.63
CA ILE A 154 -5.23 -12.54 4.61
C ILE A 154 -3.80 -12.54 5.15
N THR A 155 -3.39 -11.44 5.79
CA THR A 155 -2.03 -11.27 6.30
C THR A 155 -1.86 -11.84 7.71
N LYS A 156 -2.95 -12.30 8.34
CA LYS A 156 -2.97 -12.82 9.73
C LYS A 156 -2.32 -11.83 10.70
N LEU A 157 -2.73 -10.57 10.61
CA LEU A 157 -2.17 -9.49 11.42
C LEU A 157 -2.46 -9.70 12.89
N HIS A 158 -1.51 -9.30 13.73
CA HIS A 158 -1.73 -9.31 15.16
C HIS A 158 -2.88 -8.35 15.50
N PRO A 159 -3.81 -8.73 16.40
CA PRO A 159 -4.93 -7.89 16.85
C PRO A 159 -4.61 -6.41 17.04
N ILE A 160 -3.49 -6.13 17.71
CA ILE A 160 -3.09 -4.77 18.06
C ILE A 160 -2.79 -3.89 16.85
N GLU A 161 -2.41 -4.51 15.72
CA GLU A 161 -2.03 -3.77 14.52
C GLU A 161 -3.24 -3.22 13.77
N TYR A 162 -4.40 -3.89 13.78
CA TYR A 162 -5.58 -3.42 13.06
C TYR A 162 -6.69 -2.84 13.97
N ILE A 163 -6.74 -3.21 15.25
CA ILE A 163 -7.76 -2.70 16.20
C ILE A 163 -7.67 -1.17 16.33
N SER A 164 -6.46 -0.61 16.33
CA SER A 164 -6.27 0.85 16.40
C SER A 164 -6.86 1.57 15.17
N TYR A 165 -6.74 0.98 13.98
CA TYR A 165 -7.34 1.52 12.76
C TYR A 165 -8.87 1.39 12.77
N LEU A 166 -9.42 0.25 13.21
CA LEU A 166 -10.87 0.08 13.34
C LEU A 166 -11.48 1.06 14.35
N PHE A 167 -10.78 1.31 15.46
CA PHE A 167 -11.20 2.26 16.48
C PHE A 167 -11.13 3.70 15.97
N LEU A 168 -10.03 4.07 15.29
CA LEU A 168 -9.92 5.38 14.64
C LEU A 168 -11.05 5.59 13.62
N ASN A 169 -11.34 4.56 12.83
CA ASN A 169 -12.43 4.58 11.85
C ASN A 169 -13.80 4.81 12.50
N LEU A 170 -14.05 4.17 13.65
CA LEU A 170 -15.26 4.41 14.44
C LEU A 170 -15.34 5.86 14.91
N VAL A 171 -14.29 6.38 15.56
CA VAL A 171 -14.27 7.75 16.10
C VAL A 171 -14.54 8.78 15.00
N LEU A 172 -13.90 8.62 13.84
CA LEU A 172 -14.13 9.51 12.69
C LEU A 172 -15.53 9.35 12.09
N SER A 173 -16.06 8.13 12.04
CA SER A 173 -17.44 7.90 11.56
C SER A 173 -18.49 8.55 12.43
N LEU A 174 -18.26 8.66 13.75
CA LEU A 174 -19.16 9.38 14.66
C LEU A 174 -19.25 10.87 14.32
N GLY A 175 -18.25 11.43 13.64
CA GLY A 175 -18.30 12.78 13.08
C GLY A 175 -19.49 12.99 12.13
N GLN A 176 -20.01 11.93 11.50
CA GLN A 176 -21.23 12.01 10.69
C GLN A 176 -22.46 12.42 11.49
N LEU A 177 -22.53 12.09 12.79
CA LEU A 177 -23.63 12.50 13.67
C LEU A 177 -23.76 14.02 13.76
N TYR A 178 -22.62 14.74 13.73
CA TYR A 178 -22.64 16.20 13.71
C TYR A 178 -23.33 16.74 12.46
N PHE A 179 -23.03 16.19 11.28
CA PHE A 179 -23.64 16.59 10.02
C PHE A 179 -25.13 16.23 9.95
N ILE A 180 -25.50 15.07 10.50
CA ILE A 180 -26.91 14.64 10.60
C ILE A 180 -27.69 15.57 11.54
N TRP A 181 -27.15 15.88 12.72
CA TRP A 181 -27.81 16.75 13.71
C TRP A 181 -28.02 18.17 13.18
N LYS A 182 -27.08 18.67 12.38
CA LYS A 182 -27.22 19.96 11.68
C LYS A 182 -28.22 19.95 10.53
N GLY A 183 -28.82 18.80 10.19
CA GLY A 183 -29.78 18.67 9.09
C GLY A 183 -29.17 18.93 7.71
N ILE A 184 -27.85 18.86 7.60
CA ILE A 184 -27.12 19.14 6.35
C ILE A 184 -27.22 17.96 5.39
N THR A 185 -27.28 16.74 5.94
CA THR A 185 -27.29 15.52 5.16
C THR A 185 -28.68 15.28 4.56
N ARG A 186 -28.78 15.29 3.23
CA ARG A 186 -30.04 15.10 2.50
C ARG A 186 -30.66 13.71 2.70
N HIS A 187 -29.83 12.66 2.67
CA HIS A 187 -30.27 11.28 2.92
C HIS A 187 -29.47 10.68 4.09
N THR A 188 -30.16 10.41 5.20
CA THR A 188 -29.51 9.98 6.46
C THR A 188 -29.39 8.45 6.62
N LEU A 189 -30.04 7.67 5.75
CA LEU A 189 -30.07 6.20 5.86
C LEU A 189 -28.67 5.57 5.85
N LEU A 190 -27.87 5.85 4.82
CA LEU A 190 -26.54 5.24 4.68
C LEU A 190 -25.54 5.68 5.77
N PRO A 191 -25.47 6.97 6.16
CA PRO A 191 -24.69 7.41 7.32
C PRO A 191 -25.04 6.67 8.61
N VAL A 192 -26.33 6.53 8.92
CA VAL A 192 -26.79 5.84 10.14
C VAL A 192 -26.40 4.36 10.13
N ILE A 193 -26.59 3.69 8.99
CA ILE A 193 -26.17 2.29 8.82
C ILE A 193 -24.65 2.14 8.98
N SER A 194 -23.86 3.05 8.39
CA SER A 194 -22.40 3.06 8.49
C SER A 194 -21.94 3.12 9.95
N ILE A 195 -22.47 4.08 10.71
CA ILE A 195 -22.17 4.22 12.15
C ILE A 195 -22.58 2.97 12.93
N ALA A 196 -23.79 2.45 12.70
CA ALA A 196 -24.30 1.28 13.41
C ALA A 196 -23.42 0.04 13.17
N VAL A 197 -23.04 -0.23 11.92
CA VAL A 197 -22.16 -1.35 11.57
C VAL A 197 -20.79 -1.20 12.23
N LEU A 198 -20.20 -0.01 12.19
CA LEU A 198 -18.89 0.25 12.83
C LEU A 198 -18.94 0.09 14.35
N LEU A 199 -20.02 0.51 14.99
CA LEU A 199 -20.25 0.30 16.42
C LEU A 199 -20.33 -1.19 16.76
N VAL A 200 -21.12 -1.96 16.02
CA VAL A 200 -21.28 -3.41 16.25
C VAL A 200 -19.94 -4.14 16.05
N ILE A 201 -19.21 -3.84 14.97
CA ILE A 201 -17.92 -4.47 14.69
C ILE A 201 -16.91 -4.13 15.79
N ASN A 202 -16.78 -2.85 16.17
CA ASN A 202 -15.85 -2.45 17.22
C ASN A 202 -16.22 -3.03 18.58
N ALA A 203 -17.52 -3.10 18.92
CA ALA A 203 -17.99 -3.75 20.14
C ALA A 203 -17.62 -5.24 20.15
N GLY A 204 -17.87 -5.95 19.04
CA GLY A 204 -17.48 -7.35 18.90
C GLY A 204 -15.97 -7.54 19.08
N VAL A 205 -15.16 -6.75 18.38
CA VAL A 205 -13.70 -6.78 18.50
C VAL A 205 -13.24 -6.53 19.94
N LEU A 206 -13.82 -5.55 20.64
CA LEU A 206 -13.47 -5.22 22.02
C LEU A 206 -13.85 -6.36 22.99
N ILE A 207 -15.02 -6.97 22.83
CA ILE A 207 -15.48 -8.08 23.67
C ILE A 207 -14.59 -9.31 23.47
N PHE A 208 -14.42 -9.75 22.23
CA PHE A 208 -13.69 -10.98 21.91
C PHE A 208 -12.16 -10.87 22.09
N GLN A 209 -11.59 -9.67 21.91
CA GLN A 209 -10.13 -9.46 21.96
C GLN A 209 -9.65 -8.67 23.19
N SER A 210 -10.55 -8.43 24.15
CA SER A 210 -10.26 -7.76 25.43
C SER A 210 -9.03 -8.31 26.15
N ARG A 211 -8.82 -9.64 26.12
CA ARG A 211 -7.67 -10.30 26.76
C ARG A 211 -6.34 -9.98 26.06
N ALA A 212 -6.34 -9.97 24.73
CA ALA A 212 -5.16 -9.63 23.91
C ALA A 212 -4.81 -8.14 23.99
N LEU A 213 -5.81 -7.26 24.10
CA LEU A 213 -5.63 -5.83 24.32
C LEU A 213 -5.00 -5.54 25.69
N LYS A 214 -5.50 -6.17 26.77
CA LYS A 214 -4.99 -5.96 28.13
C LYS A 214 -3.54 -6.37 28.30
N SER A 215 -3.14 -7.54 27.80
CA SER A 215 -1.74 -8.01 27.90
C SER A 215 -0.77 -7.12 27.12
N SER A 216 -1.21 -6.56 26.00
CA SER A 216 -0.39 -5.73 25.13
C SER A 216 -0.27 -4.27 25.59
N LEU A 217 -1.37 -3.70 26.11
CA LEU A 217 -1.36 -2.37 26.73
C LEU A 217 -0.47 -2.38 27.97
N HIS A 218 -0.54 -3.43 28.79
CA HIS A 218 0.31 -3.56 29.96
C HIS A 218 1.79 -3.60 29.58
N ARG A 219 2.17 -4.29 28.50
CA ARG A 219 3.55 -4.36 28.00
C ARG A 219 4.06 -3.05 27.37
N ARG A 220 3.18 -2.18 26.86
CA ARG A 220 3.57 -0.87 26.26
C ARG A 220 3.54 0.27 27.27
N LEU A 221 2.69 0.19 28.29
CA LEU A 221 2.54 1.20 29.34
C LEU A 221 3.45 0.93 30.55
N ASN A 222 3.82 -0.32 30.80
CA ASN A 222 4.92 -0.63 31.71
C ASN A 222 6.25 -0.48 30.95
N PHE A 223 6.71 0.77 30.90
CA PHE A 223 8.14 1.06 30.93
C PHE A 223 8.67 0.91 32.36
#